data_AF-A0A0V0QPH7-F1
#
_entry.id   AF-A0A0V0QPH7-F1
#
_cell.length_a   1.000
_cell.length_b   1.000
_cell.length_c   1.000
_cell.angle_alpha   90.00
_cell.angle_beta   90.00
_cell.angle_gamma   90.00
#
_symmetry.space_group_name_H-M   'P 1'
#
loop_
_entity.id
_entity.type
_entity.pdbx_description
1 polymer ?
#
loop_
_entity_poly.entity_id
_entity_poly.type
_entity_poly.pdbx_seq_one_letter_code
_entity_poly.pdbx_strand_id
1 'polypeptide(L)'
;MEQKVEDLIAKSQVIKKDEYSQNGWDFKFQTSGIMTSDELDQLTDYLTMNIAPDVVFGKNLARLENKEHNFVLEFNPRDSLRFSNFKARETRLIKDQSELQHRSKEFNHINIIPKEVKIRQASIWKNKKVDPEIASEIKEIQQFSDCFFSTPYKGTVKTMNQDPKYERDYYKKEAETAISKEEVAENDYPYCIATDDKIPLENLTQENPIKWHSMVYQWEDELDDNGHTTSEFRFRVMGDCFFGLLRHYLRLDDVVVRIYDTRIYHDFKWNYILREFMVKEDSYENIMAKGFQFTPKWMIDPGQSHLIAPYVKETYNFKDKIYFCPPKN
;
A
#
# COMPACT_ATOMS: atom_id res chain seq x y z
N MET A 1 39.40 -8.86 -4.42
CA MET A 1 38.28 -9.33 -3.57
C MET A 1 37.11 -8.35 -3.71
N GLU A 2 37.39 -7.05 -3.66
CA GLU A 2 36.46 -5.95 -3.99
C GLU A 2 35.80 -6.10 -5.36
N GLN A 3 36.53 -6.35 -6.45
CA GLN A 3 35.93 -6.57 -7.78
C GLN A 3 34.89 -7.71 -7.81
N LYS A 4 35.11 -8.77 -7.03
CA LYS A 4 34.16 -9.90 -6.92
C LYS A 4 32.94 -9.54 -6.07
N VAL A 5 33.09 -8.65 -5.08
CA VAL A 5 32.01 -8.13 -4.24
C VAL A 5 31.18 -7.11 -5.03
N GLU A 6 31.81 -6.21 -5.77
CA GLU A 6 31.14 -5.29 -6.70
C GLU A 6 30.42 -6.04 -7.81
N ASP A 7 31.02 -7.07 -8.41
CA ASP A 7 30.33 -7.93 -9.40
C ASP A 7 29.17 -8.73 -8.79
N LEU A 8 29.23 -9.07 -7.50
CA LEU A 8 28.13 -9.72 -6.76
C LEU A 8 27.00 -8.73 -6.42
N ILE A 9 27.33 -7.48 -6.08
CA ILE A 9 26.38 -6.38 -5.85
C ILE A 9 25.71 -5.98 -7.19
N ALA A 10 26.47 -5.92 -8.28
CA ALA A 10 25.92 -5.68 -9.61
C ALA A 10 25.01 -6.82 -10.07
N LYS A 11 25.31 -8.08 -9.68
CA LYS A 11 24.44 -9.25 -9.92
C LYS A 11 23.22 -9.30 -8.99
N SER A 12 23.26 -8.70 -7.80
CA SER A 12 22.12 -8.63 -6.88
C SER A 12 21.08 -7.56 -7.28
N GLN A 13 21.46 -6.61 -8.14
CA GLN A 13 20.56 -5.61 -8.72
C GLN A 13 19.91 -6.01 -10.05
N VAL A 14 19.98 -7.29 -10.45
CA VAL A 14 19.33 -7.75 -11.69
C VAL A 14 17.82 -7.58 -11.56
N ILE A 15 17.30 -6.60 -12.29
CA ILE A 15 15.87 -6.36 -12.43
C ILE A 15 15.27 -7.52 -13.22
N LYS A 16 14.42 -8.31 -12.57
CA LYS A 16 13.60 -9.32 -13.25
C LYS A 16 12.28 -8.67 -13.64
N LYS A 17 11.87 -8.90 -14.88
CA LYS A 17 10.60 -8.44 -15.43
C LYS A 17 9.73 -9.64 -15.78
N ASP A 18 8.46 -9.55 -15.43
CA ASP A 18 7.43 -10.54 -15.72
C ASP A 18 6.25 -9.78 -16.33
N GLU A 19 5.92 -10.09 -17.58
CA GLU A 19 4.92 -9.36 -18.36
C GLU A 19 3.87 -10.32 -18.91
N TYR A 20 2.61 -9.90 -18.86
CA TYR A 20 1.48 -10.66 -19.38
C TYR A 20 0.46 -9.71 -20.01
N SER A 21 -0.10 -10.09 -21.15
CA SER A 21 -1.09 -9.27 -21.85
C SER A 21 -2.35 -10.07 -22.14
N GLN A 22 -3.51 -9.50 -21.84
CA GLN A 22 -4.81 -10.13 -22.09
C GLN A 22 -5.93 -9.09 -22.18
N ASN A 23 -6.82 -9.23 -23.18
CA ASN A 23 -8.03 -8.41 -23.34
C ASN A 23 -7.78 -6.88 -23.30
N GLY A 24 -6.71 -6.40 -23.95
CA GLY A 24 -6.36 -4.98 -24.00
C GLY A 24 -5.62 -4.44 -22.76
N TRP A 25 -5.34 -5.31 -21.79
CA TRP A 25 -4.53 -5.00 -20.62
C TRP A 25 -3.11 -5.55 -20.76
N ASP A 26 -2.14 -4.74 -20.36
CA ASP A 26 -0.75 -5.14 -20.18
C ASP A 26 -0.41 -5.09 -18.68
N PHE A 27 0.03 -6.22 -18.13
CA PHE A 27 0.46 -6.36 -16.75
C PHE A 27 1.98 -6.48 -16.74
N LYS A 28 2.66 -5.57 -16.04
CA LYS A 28 4.13 -5.53 -15.96
C LYS A 28 4.57 -5.56 -14.51
N PHE A 29 5.27 -6.60 -14.13
CA PHE A 29 5.79 -6.80 -12.79
C PHE A 29 7.30 -6.76 -12.83
N GLN A 30 7.87 -5.99 -11.92
CA GLN A 30 9.29 -5.78 -11.79
C GLN A 30 9.72 -6.13 -10.37
N THR A 31 10.75 -6.96 -10.25
CA THR A 31 11.38 -7.28 -8.96
C THR A 31 12.89 -7.02 -9.03
N SER A 32 13.44 -6.40 -8.00
CA SER A 32 14.86 -6.08 -7.84
C SER A 32 15.39 -6.52 -6.47
N GLY A 33 16.70 -6.33 -6.25
CA GLY A 33 17.28 -6.33 -4.91
C GLY A 33 16.80 -5.17 -4.04
N ILE A 34 17.17 -5.25 -2.77
CA ILE A 34 16.91 -4.23 -1.74
C ILE A 34 17.69 -2.94 -2.03
N MET A 35 17.17 -1.80 -1.56
CA MET A 35 17.85 -0.51 -1.62
C MET A 35 19.15 -0.51 -0.80
N THR A 36 20.14 0.27 -1.22
CA THR A 36 21.33 0.57 -0.41
C THR A 36 21.01 1.61 0.68
N SER A 37 21.88 1.76 1.68
CA SER A 37 21.74 2.80 2.70
C SER A 37 21.61 4.21 2.11
N ASP A 38 22.42 4.54 1.11
CA ASP A 38 22.33 5.85 0.42
C ASP A 38 20.98 6.03 -0.31
N GLU A 39 20.43 4.95 -0.89
CA GLU A 39 19.10 4.98 -1.54
C GLU A 39 17.97 5.12 -0.50
N LEU A 40 18.12 4.52 0.68
CA LEU A 40 17.18 4.65 1.80
C LEU A 40 17.20 6.06 2.40
N ASP A 41 18.38 6.67 2.57
CA ASP A 41 18.51 8.04 3.04
C ASP A 41 17.85 9.02 2.06
N GLN A 42 18.11 8.85 0.76
CA GLN A 42 17.46 9.64 -0.29
C GLN A 42 15.93 9.46 -0.30
N LEU A 43 15.43 8.23 -0.08
CA LEU A 43 14.01 7.96 0.00
C LEU A 43 13.39 8.63 1.24
N THR A 44 14.06 8.55 2.38
CA THR A 44 13.63 9.14 3.65
C THR A 44 13.49 10.65 3.52
N ASP A 45 14.49 11.32 2.96
CA ASP A 45 14.46 12.76 2.68
C ASP A 45 13.34 13.09 1.68
N TYR A 46 13.27 12.33 0.59
CA TYR A 46 12.29 12.56 -0.49
C TYR A 46 10.84 12.45 0.01
N LEU A 47 10.54 11.47 0.86
CA LEU A 47 9.21 11.27 1.45
C LEU A 47 8.99 12.08 2.72
N THR A 48 10.00 12.81 3.20
CA THR A 48 9.99 13.51 4.48
C THR A 48 9.54 12.55 5.59
N MET A 49 10.31 11.48 5.79
CA MET A 49 10.10 10.50 6.85
C MET A 49 11.16 10.65 7.95
N ASN A 50 10.83 10.23 9.17
CA ASN A 50 11.78 10.22 10.28
C ASN A 50 12.81 9.11 10.10
N ILE A 51 12.39 7.98 9.53
CA ILE A 51 13.18 6.79 9.23
C ILE A 51 12.49 6.05 8.08
N ALA A 52 13.23 5.31 7.26
CA ALA A 52 12.68 4.36 6.28
C ALA A 52 12.66 2.93 6.86
N PRO A 53 11.83 2.02 6.32
CA PRO A 53 11.91 0.61 6.68
C PRO A 53 13.31 0.03 6.45
N ASP A 54 13.70 -0.94 7.26
CA ASP A 54 14.97 -1.66 7.14
C ASP A 54 15.20 -2.23 5.73
N VAL A 55 14.14 -2.74 5.11
CA VAL A 55 14.20 -3.35 3.78
C VAL A 55 13.16 -2.68 2.89
N VAL A 56 13.64 -2.00 1.84
CA VAL A 56 12.79 -1.43 0.79
C VAL A 56 13.22 -1.96 -0.57
N PHE A 57 12.28 -2.55 -1.31
CA PHE A 57 12.52 -3.01 -2.67
C PHE A 57 12.27 -1.89 -3.67
N GLY A 58 13.11 -0.87 -3.66
CA GLY A 58 12.87 0.43 -4.30
C GLY A 58 12.49 0.43 -5.77
N LYS A 59 12.94 -0.57 -6.54
CA LYS A 59 12.64 -0.70 -7.97
C LYS A 59 11.54 -1.73 -8.25
N ASN A 60 10.90 -2.30 -7.22
CA ASN A 60 9.75 -3.17 -7.41
C ASN A 60 8.56 -2.36 -7.89
N LEU A 61 7.86 -2.89 -8.88
CA LEU A 61 6.73 -2.23 -9.51
C LEU A 61 5.75 -3.29 -9.99
N ALA A 62 4.47 -3.12 -9.67
CA ALA A 62 3.38 -3.76 -10.39
C ALA A 62 2.59 -2.69 -11.13
N ARG A 63 2.52 -2.80 -12.45
CA ARG A 63 1.89 -1.81 -13.32
C ARG A 63 0.86 -2.49 -14.21
N LEU A 64 -0.39 -2.03 -14.11
CA LEU A 64 -1.53 -2.50 -14.89
C LEU A 64 -1.90 -1.39 -15.86
N GLU A 65 -1.74 -1.62 -17.16
CA GLU A 65 -1.95 -0.61 -18.19
C GLU A 65 -3.10 -1.02 -19.11
N ASN A 66 -3.97 -0.06 -19.42
CA ASN A 66 -4.85 -0.13 -20.57
C ASN A 66 -4.48 1.00 -21.52
N LYS A 67 -3.72 0.66 -22.58
CA LYS A 67 -3.18 1.63 -23.54
C LYS A 67 -4.27 2.32 -24.34
N GLU A 68 -5.33 1.60 -24.69
CA GLU A 68 -6.45 2.14 -25.46
C GLU A 68 -7.14 3.29 -24.73
N HIS A 69 -7.26 3.17 -23.40
CA HIS A 69 -7.96 4.14 -22.57
C HIS A 69 -7.03 5.03 -21.73
N ASN A 70 -5.74 5.07 -22.05
CA ASN A 70 -4.74 5.90 -21.37
C ASN A 70 -4.77 5.74 -19.83
N PHE A 71 -5.02 4.52 -19.35
CA PHE A 71 -5.20 4.23 -17.94
C PHE A 71 -4.04 3.39 -17.39
N VAL A 72 -3.53 3.79 -16.23
CA VAL A 72 -2.46 3.09 -15.51
C VAL A 72 -2.83 2.98 -14.04
N LEU A 73 -2.70 1.79 -13.47
CA LEU A 73 -2.73 1.55 -12.03
C LEU A 73 -1.40 0.93 -11.60
N GLU A 74 -0.71 1.58 -10.67
CA GLU A 74 0.60 1.17 -10.18
C GLU A 74 0.60 0.86 -8.69
N PHE A 75 1.45 -0.08 -8.30
CA PHE A 75 1.79 -0.39 -6.93
C PHE A 75 3.31 -0.38 -6.81
N ASN A 76 3.85 0.54 -6.00
CA ASN A 76 5.27 0.71 -5.79
C ASN A 76 5.58 1.10 -4.33
N PRO A 77 6.79 0.80 -3.82
CA PRO A 77 7.16 1.07 -2.43
C PRO A 77 7.10 2.54 -2.05
N ARG A 78 7.50 3.44 -2.96
CA ARG A 78 7.59 4.87 -2.69
C ARG A 78 6.22 5.49 -2.41
N ASP A 79 5.23 5.18 -3.25
CA ASP A 79 3.86 5.66 -3.08
C ASP A 79 3.18 5.05 -1.84
N SER A 80 3.54 3.80 -1.54
CA SER A 80 3.09 3.16 -0.31
C SER A 80 3.63 3.86 0.93
N LEU A 81 4.94 4.15 0.99
CA LEU A 81 5.58 4.78 2.14
C LEU A 81 5.26 6.27 2.26
N ARG A 82 4.82 6.92 1.18
CA ARG A 82 4.37 8.32 1.21
C ARG A 82 3.35 8.59 2.31
N PHE A 83 2.41 7.66 2.53
CA PHE A 83 1.41 7.81 3.57
C PHE A 83 1.88 7.37 4.96
N SER A 84 3.18 7.17 5.18
CA SER A 84 3.77 7.19 6.53
C SER A 84 3.96 8.62 7.03
N ASN A 85 4.11 9.60 6.13
CA ASN A 85 4.18 11.01 6.49
C ASN A 85 2.80 11.55 6.90
N PHE A 86 2.71 12.19 8.08
CA PHE A 86 1.43 12.67 8.61
C PHE A 86 0.83 13.80 7.78
N LYS A 87 1.67 14.69 7.23
CA LYS A 87 1.18 15.77 6.38
C LYS A 87 0.60 15.25 5.07
N ALA A 88 1.24 14.26 4.46
CA ALA A 88 0.77 13.60 3.26
C ALA A 88 -0.59 12.89 3.48
N ARG A 89 -0.82 12.33 4.69
CA ARG A 89 -2.14 11.80 5.07
C ARG A 89 -3.19 12.91 5.11
N GLU A 90 -2.90 14.02 5.79
CA GLU A 90 -3.83 15.14 5.92
C GLU A 90 -4.25 15.73 4.57
N THR A 91 -3.31 15.88 3.63
CA THR A 91 -3.57 16.50 2.32
C THR A 91 -4.39 15.61 1.40
N ARG A 92 -4.36 14.29 1.61
CA ARG A 92 -5.05 13.29 0.79
C ARG A 92 -6.25 12.64 1.45
N LEU A 93 -6.61 13.06 2.66
CA LEU A 93 -7.80 12.58 3.33
C LEU A 93 -9.06 13.18 2.71
N ILE A 94 -9.97 12.33 2.25
CA ILE A 94 -11.35 12.73 1.97
C ILE A 94 -12.09 12.86 3.31
N LYS A 95 -12.40 14.11 3.68
CA LYS A 95 -13.06 14.44 4.96
C LYS A 95 -14.56 14.14 4.91
N ASP A 96 -15.18 14.33 3.76
CA ASP A 96 -16.60 14.08 3.55
C ASP A 96 -16.76 12.99 2.48
N GLN A 97 -17.19 11.79 2.91
CA GLN A 97 -17.38 10.66 2.01
C GLN A 97 -18.51 10.88 0.99
N SER A 98 -19.43 11.82 1.24
CA SER A 98 -20.46 12.16 0.26
C SER A 98 -19.87 12.74 -1.03
N GLU A 99 -18.66 13.31 -0.98
CA GLU A 99 -17.92 13.80 -2.16
C GLU A 99 -17.62 12.68 -3.15
N LEU A 100 -17.53 11.44 -2.68
CA LEU A 100 -17.31 10.26 -3.53
C LEU A 100 -18.62 9.67 -4.08
N GLN A 101 -19.80 10.17 -3.70
CA GLN A 101 -21.07 9.73 -4.30
C GLN A 101 -21.26 10.29 -5.72
N HIS A 102 -20.45 11.27 -6.11
CA HIS A 102 -20.42 11.86 -7.44
C HIS A 102 -19.10 11.52 -8.15
N ARG A 103 -19.03 11.81 -9.46
CA ARG A 103 -17.81 11.60 -10.25
C ARG A 103 -16.68 12.45 -9.67
N SER A 104 -15.57 11.81 -9.31
CA SER A 104 -14.39 12.47 -8.77
C SER A 104 -13.11 12.03 -9.48
N LYS A 105 -12.18 12.98 -9.69
CA LYS A 105 -10.80 12.72 -10.18
C LYS A 105 -9.83 12.35 -9.07
N GLU A 106 -10.30 12.27 -7.82
CA GLU A 106 -9.45 12.00 -6.68
C GLU A 106 -9.37 10.49 -6.44
N PHE A 107 -8.59 9.76 -7.25
CA PHE A 107 -8.44 8.30 -7.10
C PHE A 107 -7.45 7.89 -6.02
N ASN A 108 -6.44 8.74 -5.81
CA ASN A 108 -5.26 8.49 -4.96
C ASN A 108 -5.45 9.09 -3.56
N HIS A 109 -6.71 9.27 -3.15
CA HIS A 109 -7.08 9.71 -1.82
C HIS A 109 -6.95 8.57 -0.79
N ILE A 110 -6.94 8.95 0.49
CA ILE A 110 -7.10 8.04 1.61
C ILE A 110 -8.44 8.29 2.29
N ASN A 111 -9.06 7.23 2.82
CA ASN A 111 -10.37 7.33 3.47
C ASN A 111 -10.28 7.41 5.00
N ILE A 112 -9.13 7.04 5.55
CA ILE A 112 -8.88 7.02 6.99
C ILE A 112 -7.49 7.53 7.30
N ILE A 113 -7.33 8.11 8.48
CA ILE A 113 -6.01 8.31 9.09
C ILE A 113 -5.75 7.11 10.00
N PRO A 114 -4.66 6.36 9.80
CA PRO A 114 -4.21 5.33 10.72
C PRO A 114 -4.14 5.84 12.15
N LYS A 115 -4.69 5.08 13.09
CA LYS A 115 -4.53 5.40 14.52
C LYS A 115 -3.07 5.22 14.93
N GLU A 116 -2.56 6.14 15.72
CA GLU A 116 -1.23 6.00 16.31
C GLU A 116 -1.20 4.75 17.21
N VAL A 117 -0.18 3.92 17.05
CA VAL A 117 0.07 2.76 17.92
C VAL A 117 1.31 3.04 18.74
N LYS A 118 1.40 2.41 19.90
CA LYS A 118 2.52 2.54 20.82
C LYS A 118 2.99 1.17 21.24
N ILE A 119 4.30 0.98 21.30
CA ILE A 119 4.89 -0.22 21.88
C ILE A 119 4.47 -0.36 23.34
N ARG A 120 4.44 -1.60 23.83
CA ARG A 120 4.03 -1.95 25.20
C ARG A 120 4.75 -1.13 26.28
N GLN A 121 6.04 -0.86 26.06
CA GLN A 121 6.90 -0.14 27.01
C GLN A 121 6.76 1.39 26.93
N ALA A 122 6.01 1.95 25.97
CA ALA A 122 5.95 3.40 25.74
C ALA A 122 5.49 4.17 26.99
N SER A 123 4.53 3.64 27.74
CA SER A 123 4.06 4.24 28.99
C SER A 123 5.12 4.23 30.09
N ILE A 124 5.98 3.21 30.14
CA ILE A 124 7.06 3.10 31.13
C ILE A 124 8.15 4.11 30.80
N TRP A 125 8.54 4.24 29.53
CA TRP A 125 9.56 5.17 29.10
C TRP A 125 9.14 6.63 29.31
N LYS A 126 7.89 6.97 28.99
CA LYS A 126 7.36 8.32 29.20
C LYS A 126 7.34 8.75 30.66
N ASN A 127 7.13 7.80 31.57
CA ASN A 127 7.03 8.05 33.01
C ASN A 127 8.35 7.86 33.76
N LYS A 128 9.43 7.47 33.07
CA LYS A 128 10.74 7.28 33.70
C LYS A 128 11.30 8.65 34.07
N LYS A 129 11.55 8.87 35.37
CA LYS A 129 12.21 10.08 35.84
C LYS A 129 13.63 10.10 35.29
N VAL A 130 13.93 11.07 34.44
CA VAL A 130 15.28 11.34 33.96
C VAL A 130 15.94 12.34 34.91
N ASP A 131 17.23 12.16 35.15
CA ASP A 131 18.03 13.12 35.90
C ASP A 131 17.89 14.52 35.25
N PRO A 132 17.62 15.59 36.03
CA PRO A 132 17.50 16.95 35.49
C PRO A 132 18.66 17.41 34.60
N GLU A 133 19.90 16.97 34.88
CA GLU A 133 21.07 17.32 34.05
C GLU A 133 20.98 16.66 32.67
N ILE A 134 20.65 15.36 32.61
CA ILE A 134 20.47 14.60 31.37
C ILE A 134 19.21 15.05 30.62
N ALA A 135 18.14 15.39 31.34
CA ALA A 135 16.88 15.85 30.75
C ALA A 135 17.06 17.14 29.94
N SER A 136 18.01 18.00 30.34
CA SER A 136 18.36 19.22 29.61
C SER A 136 19.07 18.97 28.28
N GLU A 137 19.65 17.78 28.10
CA GLU A 137 20.33 17.34 26.87
C GLU A 137 19.41 16.56 25.92
N ILE A 138 18.22 16.13 26.38
CA ILE A 138 17.26 15.42 25.54
C ILE A 138 16.68 16.38 24.51
N LYS A 139 17.05 16.18 23.25
CA LYS A 139 16.39 16.85 22.11
C LYS A 139 15.09 16.12 21.80
N GLU A 140 13.97 16.83 21.94
CA GLU A 140 12.68 16.34 21.46
C GLU A 140 12.71 16.32 19.92
N ILE A 141 12.77 15.12 19.34
CA ILE A 141 12.73 14.95 17.89
C ILE A 141 11.28 15.13 17.46
N GLN A 142 11.03 16.09 16.57
CA GLN A 142 9.71 16.27 15.99
C GLN A 142 9.35 15.04 15.15
N GLN A 143 8.28 14.34 15.54
CA GLN A 143 7.74 13.24 14.77
C GLN A 143 6.80 13.78 13.70
N PHE A 144 7.15 13.60 12.44
CA PHE A 144 6.35 14.02 11.28
C PHE A 144 5.93 12.82 10.41
N SER A 145 6.33 11.61 10.79
CA SER A 145 5.94 10.35 10.16
C SER A 145 5.75 9.23 11.17
N ASP A 146 5.03 8.20 10.72
CA ASP A 146 4.73 6.98 11.46
C ASP A 146 5.91 6.00 11.42
N CYS A 147 6.48 5.70 12.59
CA CYS A 147 7.57 4.73 12.73
C CYS A 147 7.13 3.27 12.60
N PHE A 148 5.82 3.00 12.54
CA PHE A 148 5.27 1.67 12.25
C PHE A 148 4.80 1.54 10.80
N PHE A 149 5.08 2.57 9.98
CA PHE A 149 4.83 2.61 8.53
C PHE A 149 3.37 2.31 8.12
N SER A 150 2.41 2.57 9.01
CA SER A 150 1.00 2.26 8.74
C SER A 150 0.48 3.05 7.56
N THR A 151 0.25 2.39 6.43
CA THR A 151 -0.12 3.09 5.19
C THR A 151 -1.51 2.68 4.69
N PRO A 152 -2.45 3.63 4.57
CA PRO A 152 -3.75 3.39 3.92
C PRO A 152 -3.65 3.49 2.38
N TYR A 153 -2.49 3.15 1.80
CA TYR A 153 -2.26 3.18 0.36
C TYR A 153 -3.17 2.19 -0.39
N LYS A 154 -3.71 2.64 -1.53
CA LYS A 154 -4.69 1.89 -2.34
C LYS A 154 -4.27 1.65 -3.79
N GLY A 155 -2.99 1.82 -4.10
CA GLY A 155 -2.49 1.90 -5.47
C GLY A 155 -2.59 3.32 -6.04
N THR A 156 -1.76 3.60 -7.06
CA THR A 156 -1.66 4.90 -7.71
C THR A 156 -2.23 4.84 -9.10
N VAL A 157 -3.34 5.54 -9.34
CA VAL A 157 -3.92 5.73 -10.67
C VAL A 157 -3.22 6.89 -11.37
N LYS A 158 -2.79 6.67 -12.61
CA LYS A 158 -2.11 7.61 -13.49
C LYS A 158 -2.62 7.48 -14.93
N THR A 159 -2.23 8.43 -15.77
CA THR A 159 -2.41 8.36 -17.24
C THR A 159 -1.06 8.16 -17.93
N MET A 160 -1.01 7.47 -19.08
CA MET A 160 0.25 7.16 -19.80
C MET A 160 1.05 8.39 -20.23
N ASN A 161 0.40 9.53 -20.50
CA ASN A 161 1.04 10.77 -20.98
C ASN A 161 1.85 11.55 -19.90
N GLN A 162 2.27 10.90 -18.81
CA GLN A 162 3.08 11.53 -17.77
C GLN A 162 4.57 11.30 -18.08
N ASP A 163 5.23 12.33 -18.62
CA ASP A 163 6.69 12.41 -18.84
C ASP A 163 7.46 12.12 -17.53
N PRO A 164 8.61 11.41 -17.53
CA PRO A 164 9.44 11.20 -16.34
C PRO A 164 9.78 12.49 -15.55
N LYS A 165 9.90 13.64 -16.23
CA LYS A 165 10.08 14.95 -15.57
C LYS A 165 8.82 15.39 -14.82
N TYR A 166 7.64 15.03 -15.36
CA TYR A 166 6.33 15.22 -14.75
C TYR A 166 6.15 14.36 -13.50
N GLU A 167 6.85 13.24 -13.34
CA GLU A 167 6.68 12.37 -12.18
C GLU A 167 7.17 13.04 -10.88
N ARG A 168 8.31 13.74 -10.90
CA ARG A 168 8.78 14.54 -9.75
C ARG A 168 7.84 15.70 -9.43
N ASP A 169 7.36 16.40 -10.46
CA ASP A 169 6.44 17.53 -10.31
C ASP A 169 5.03 17.08 -9.88
N TYR A 170 4.60 15.89 -10.30
CA TYR A 170 3.32 15.26 -9.94
C TYR A 170 3.25 15.04 -8.44
N TYR A 171 4.24 14.38 -7.83
CA TYR A 171 4.25 14.14 -6.39
C TYR A 171 4.39 15.41 -5.57
N LYS A 172 5.18 16.37 -6.05
CA LYS A 172 5.31 17.68 -5.40
C LYS A 172 3.99 18.44 -5.42
N LYS A 173 3.35 18.54 -6.59
CA LYS A 173 2.04 19.15 -6.78
C LYS A 173 0.97 18.42 -5.98
N GLU A 174 1.00 17.09 -5.94
CA GLU A 174 0.04 16.28 -5.18
C GLU A 174 0.19 16.42 -3.66
N ALA A 175 1.40 16.66 -3.16
CA ALA A 175 1.67 16.89 -1.74
C ALA A 175 1.29 18.31 -1.29
N GLU A 176 1.36 19.28 -2.21
CA GLU A 176 1.08 20.70 -1.95
C GLU A 176 -0.38 21.10 -2.27
N THR A 177 -1.06 20.34 -3.13
CA THR A 177 -2.43 20.64 -3.58
C THR A 177 -3.41 19.71 -2.87
N ALA A 178 -4.29 20.30 -2.04
CA ALA A 178 -5.42 19.60 -1.45
C ALA A 178 -6.41 19.16 -2.54
N ILE A 179 -7.20 18.14 -2.22
CA ILE A 179 -8.27 17.60 -3.08
C ILE A 179 -9.12 18.72 -3.68
N SER A 180 -9.26 18.73 -5.01
CA SER A 180 -10.08 19.73 -5.71
C SER A 180 -11.53 19.26 -5.81
N LYS A 181 -12.47 20.21 -5.74
CA LYS A 181 -13.92 19.96 -5.82
C LYS A 181 -14.47 20.23 -7.23
N GLU A 182 -13.68 19.99 -8.26
CA GLU A 182 -14.08 20.30 -9.63
C GLU A 182 -15.10 19.28 -10.15
N GLU A 183 -16.13 19.77 -10.84
CA GLU A 183 -17.10 18.91 -11.51
C GLU A 183 -16.45 18.16 -12.66
N VAL A 184 -16.54 16.83 -12.64
CA VAL A 184 -15.97 15.98 -13.69
C VAL A 184 -16.95 15.86 -14.84
N ALA A 185 -16.53 16.28 -16.04
CA ALA A 185 -17.36 16.24 -17.23
C ALA A 185 -17.74 14.79 -17.63
N GLU A 186 -18.83 14.63 -18.37
CA GLU A 186 -19.39 13.30 -18.66
C GLU A 186 -18.44 12.38 -19.45
N ASN A 187 -17.61 12.96 -20.31
CA ASN A 187 -16.65 12.23 -21.15
C ASN A 187 -15.22 12.25 -20.59
N ASP A 188 -15.04 12.74 -19.36
CA ASP A 188 -13.72 12.92 -18.78
C ASP A 188 -13.32 11.71 -17.91
N TYR A 189 -12.54 10.81 -18.50
CA TYR A 189 -12.04 9.58 -17.87
C TYR A 189 -10.54 9.69 -17.51
N PRO A 190 -10.06 8.95 -16.50
CA PRO A 190 -10.84 8.13 -15.56
C PRO A 190 -11.67 8.99 -14.58
N TYR A 191 -12.61 8.41 -13.84
CA TYR A 191 -13.24 9.01 -12.63
C TYR A 191 -13.66 7.90 -11.65
N CYS A 192 -13.76 8.23 -10.36
CA CYS A 192 -14.19 7.30 -9.32
C CYS A 192 -15.53 7.70 -8.71
N ILE A 193 -16.28 6.69 -8.24
CA ILE A 193 -17.53 6.85 -7.48
C ILE A 193 -17.57 5.75 -6.42
N ALA A 194 -17.95 6.09 -5.20
CA ALA A 194 -18.26 5.15 -4.13
C ALA A 194 -19.39 4.19 -4.55
N THR A 195 -19.34 2.96 -4.04
CA THR A 195 -20.32 1.93 -4.38
C THR A 195 -20.55 0.98 -3.22
N ASP A 196 -21.70 0.31 -3.20
CA ASP A 196 -21.96 -0.80 -2.28
C ASP A 196 -21.71 -2.18 -2.91
N ASP A 197 -21.38 -2.21 -4.21
CA ASP A 197 -21.15 -3.43 -4.97
C ASP A 197 -20.02 -4.27 -4.35
N LYS A 198 -20.22 -5.58 -4.30
CA LYS A 198 -19.25 -6.52 -3.73
C LYS A 198 -18.41 -7.13 -4.84
N ILE A 199 -17.15 -7.44 -4.52
CA ILE A 199 -16.30 -8.23 -5.41
C ILE A 199 -16.91 -9.63 -5.55
N PRO A 200 -17.20 -10.10 -6.78
CA PRO A 200 -17.77 -11.43 -7.01
C PRO A 200 -16.68 -12.50 -6.82
N LEU A 201 -16.48 -12.92 -5.57
CA LEU A 201 -15.45 -13.90 -5.20
C LEU A 201 -15.70 -15.29 -5.83
N GLU A 202 -16.94 -15.59 -6.21
CA GLU A 202 -17.35 -16.78 -6.95
C GLU A 202 -16.63 -16.94 -8.29
N ASN A 203 -16.26 -15.82 -8.93
CA ASN A 203 -15.52 -15.82 -10.20
C ASN A 203 -14.03 -16.17 -10.01
N LEU A 204 -13.56 -16.26 -8.75
CA LEU A 204 -12.17 -16.53 -8.39
C LEU A 204 -11.96 -17.97 -7.89
N THR A 205 -12.88 -18.87 -8.22
CA THR A 205 -12.89 -20.29 -7.85
C THR A 205 -12.09 -21.15 -8.82
N GLN A 206 -11.98 -22.46 -8.54
CA GLN A 206 -11.25 -23.41 -9.41
C GLN A 206 -11.83 -23.55 -10.81
N GLU A 207 -13.11 -23.21 -11.00
CA GLU A 207 -13.78 -23.24 -12.31
C GLU A 207 -13.22 -22.18 -13.28
N ASN A 208 -12.57 -21.14 -12.76
CA ASN A 208 -11.91 -20.10 -13.53
C ASN A 208 -10.39 -20.14 -13.30
N PRO A 209 -9.63 -20.96 -14.07
CA PRO A 209 -8.23 -21.23 -13.78
C PRO A 209 -7.35 -19.98 -13.94
N ILE A 210 -6.33 -19.89 -13.09
CA ILE A 210 -5.32 -18.84 -13.14
C ILE A 210 -4.48 -19.03 -14.41
N LYS A 211 -4.53 -18.06 -15.32
CA LYS A 211 -3.69 -18.03 -16.53
C LYS A 211 -2.29 -17.48 -16.24
N TRP A 212 -2.23 -16.47 -15.37
CA TRP A 212 -0.98 -15.84 -14.96
C TRP A 212 -1.11 -15.29 -13.54
N HIS A 213 -0.02 -15.31 -12.79
CA HIS A 213 0.04 -14.72 -11.46
C HIS A 213 1.44 -14.15 -11.24
N SER A 214 1.50 -13.08 -10.45
CA SER A 214 2.76 -12.46 -10.07
C SER A 214 2.59 -11.75 -8.74
N MET A 215 3.70 -11.43 -8.09
CA MET A 215 3.73 -10.81 -6.77
C MET A 215 4.93 -9.88 -6.66
N VAL A 216 4.75 -8.74 -6.00
CA VAL A 216 5.84 -7.83 -5.63
C VAL A 216 5.79 -7.51 -4.15
N TYR A 217 6.94 -7.63 -3.49
CA TYR A 217 7.17 -7.05 -2.17
C TYR A 217 7.50 -5.57 -2.33
N GLN A 218 7.02 -4.72 -1.44
CA GLN A 218 7.32 -3.30 -1.47
C GLN A 218 8.40 -2.97 -0.45
N TRP A 219 8.16 -3.33 0.80
CA TRP A 219 9.06 -3.09 1.92
C TRP A 219 8.66 -3.97 3.12
N GLU A 220 9.60 -4.14 4.05
CA GLU A 220 9.44 -4.87 5.30
C GLU A 220 10.33 -4.27 6.39
N ASP A 221 9.94 -4.47 7.66
CA ASP A 221 10.65 -3.99 8.85
C ASP A 221 10.31 -4.85 10.07
N GLU A 222 11.27 -5.03 10.99
CA GLU A 222 11.12 -5.84 12.21
C GLU A 222 10.87 -5.00 13.48
N LEU A 223 10.72 -3.68 13.34
CA LEU A 223 10.35 -2.73 14.40
C LEU A 223 11.28 -2.80 15.62
N ASP A 224 12.59 -2.87 15.39
CA ASP A 224 13.60 -3.08 16.44
C ASP A 224 13.27 -4.29 17.34
N ASP A 225 12.94 -5.43 16.72
CA ASP A 225 12.50 -6.68 17.38
C ASP A 225 11.20 -6.58 18.20
N ASN A 226 10.39 -5.51 18.00
CA ASN A 226 9.10 -5.37 18.68
C ASN A 226 7.92 -5.85 17.84
N GLY A 227 8.16 -6.37 16.64
CA GLY A 227 7.08 -6.85 15.79
C GLY A 227 7.52 -7.15 14.38
N HIS A 228 6.60 -6.91 13.44
CA HIS A 228 6.84 -7.10 12.03
C HIS A 228 5.84 -6.29 11.21
N THR A 229 6.32 -5.55 10.23
CA THR A 229 5.45 -4.82 9.30
C THR A 229 5.89 -5.04 7.85
N THR A 230 4.93 -5.25 6.96
CA THR A 230 5.19 -5.56 5.55
C THR A 230 4.13 -4.96 4.63
N SER A 231 4.54 -4.65 3.40
CA SER A 231 3.63 -4.31 2.31
C SER A 231 3.94 -5.17 1.08
N GLU A 232 2.94 -5.90 0.59
CA GLU A 232 3.05 -6.77 -0.58
C GLU A 232 1.82 -6.64 -1.49
N PHE A 233 2.02 -6.80 -2.80
CA PHE A 233 0.94 -6.86 -3.78
C PHE A 233 0.96 -8.21 -4.51
N ARG A 234 -0.11 -8.98 -4.35
CA ARG A 234 -0.35 -10.26 -5.04
C ARG A 234 -1.36 -10.06 -6.15
N PHE A 235 -1.10 -10.62 -7.32
CA PHE A 235 -1.94 -10.42 -8.48
C PHE A 235 -2.11 -11.69 -9.30
N ARG A 236 -3.30 -11.85 -9.88
CA ARG A 236 -3.64 -13.00 -10.71
C ARG A 236 -4.60 -12.59 -11.83
N VAL A 237 -4.41 -13.17 -13.01
CA VAL A 237 -5.25 -13.00 -14.20
C VAL A 237 -5.91 -14.32 -14.59
N MET A 238 -7.23 -14.27 -14.78
CA MET A 238 -8.12 -15.40 -15.04
C MET A 238 -8.56 -15.37 -16.52
N GLY A 239 -9.50 -16.22 -16.92
CA GLY A 239 -10.06 -16.22 -18.27
C GLY A 239 -10.76 -14.91 -18.67
N ASP A 240 -11.58 -14.39 -17.77
CA ASP A 240 -12.53 -13.31 -17.99
C ASP A 240 -12.35 -12.13 -17.01
N CYS A 241 -11.50 -12.27 -15.99
CA CYS A 241 -11.23 -11.22 -15.01
C CYS A 241 -9.77 -11.18 -14.55
N PHE A 242 -9.43 -10.18 -13.75
CA PHE A 242 -8.22 -10.18 -12.92
C PHE A 242 -8.54 -9.77 -11.48
N PHE A 243 -7.68 -10.19 -10.55
CA PHE A 243 -7.78 -9.85 -9.14
C PHE A 243 -6.41 -9.51 -8.54
N GLY A 244 -6.36 -8.45 -7.75
CA GLY A 244 -5.19 -8.02 -7.00
C GLY A 244 -5.49 -7.81 -5.52
N LEU A 245 -4.54 -8.13 -4.66
CA LEU A 245 -4.57 -7.87 -3.22
C LEU A 245 -3.28 -7.15 -2.84
N LEU A 246 -3.39 -5.86 -2.53
CA LEU A 246 -2.37 -5.12 -1.79
C LEU A 246 -2.67 -5.32 -0.31
N ARG A 247 -1.72 -5.90 0.42
CA ARG A 247 -1.81 -6.06 1.86
C ARG A 247 -0.66 -5.32 2.51
N HIS A 248 -1.03 -4.38 3.37
CA HIS A 248 -0.13 -3.88 4.41
C HIS A 248 -0.49 -4.59 5.73
N TYR A 249 0.49 -5.26 6.33
CA TYR A 249 0.36 -6.01 7.56
C TYR A 249 1.26 -5.39 8.61
N LEU A 250 0.72 -5.03 9.77
CA LEU A 250 1.46 -4.59 10.94
C LEU A 250 1.10 -5.51 12.11
N ARG A 251 2.13 -6.14 12.67
CA ARG A 251 2.07 -6.91 13.91
C ARG A 251 2.97 -6.21 14.91
N LEU A 252 2.39 -5.66 15.96
CA LEU A 252 3.16 -5.15 17.09
C LEU A 252 2.99 -6.13 18.25
N ASP A 253 4.08 -6.77 18.64
CA ASP A 253 4.05 -7.94 19.50
C ASP A 253 3.44 -7.61 20.87
N ASP A 254 2.53 -8.47 21.33
CA ASP A 254 1.70 -8.30 22.53
C ASP A 254 0.82 -7.04 22.58
N VAL A 255 0.69 -6.28 21.48
CA VAL A 255 -0.09 -5.04 21.46
C VAL A 255 -1.27 -5.15 20.49
N VAL A 256 -1.00 -5.13 19.19
CA VAL A 256 -2.04 -4.97 18.16
C VAL A 256 -1.62 -5.64 16.86
N VAL A 257 -2.61 -6.19 16.16
CA VAL A 257 -2.47 -6.60 14.77
C VAL A 257 -3.37 -5.73 13.92
N ARG A 258 -2.79 -5.18 12.84
CA ARG A 258 -3.45 -4.28 11.91
C ARG A 258 -3.19 -4.74 10.48
N ILE A 259 -4.25 -4.74 9.66
CA ILE A 259 -4.23 -5.15 8.26
C ILE A 259 -4.96 -4.09 7.45
N TYR A 260 -4.30 -3.58 6.42
CA TYR A 260 -4.94 -2.82 5.36
C TYR A 260 -4.94 -3.66 4.10
N ASP A 261 -6.12 -4.07 3.67
CA ASP A 261 -6.33 -4.82 2.43
C ASP A 261 -6.93 -3.87 1.39
N THR A 262 -6.22 -3.61 0.29
CA THR A 262 -6.82 -3.06 -0.92
C THR A 262 -6.97 -4.18 -1.95
N ARG A 263 -8.21 -4.56 -2.23
CA ARG A 263 -8.55 -5.51 -3.28
C ARG A 263 -8.96 -4.76 -4.53
N ILE A 264 -8.47 -5.21 -5.68
CA ILE A 264 -8.93 -4.75 -6.98
C ILE A 264 -9.48 -5.94 -7.77
N TYR A 265 -10.59 -5.71 -8.46
CA TYR A 265 -11.22 -6.69 -9.32
C TYR A 265 -11.71 -6.02 -10.60
N HIS A 266 -11.53 -6.70 -11.73
CA HIS A 266 -12.04 -6.24 -13.01
C HIS A 266 -12.45 -7.43 -13.85
N ASP A 267 -13.71 -7.45 -14.29
CA ASP A 267 -14.16 -8.28 -15.40
C ASP A 267 -13.88 -7.56 -16.72
N PHE A 268 -13.27 -8.23 -17.70
CA PHE A 268 -12.88 -7.62 -18.98
C PHE A 268 -14.06 -7.08 -19.80
N LYS A 269 -15.29 -7.44 -19.45
CA LYS A 269 -16.52 -6.88 -20.03
C LYS A 269 -16.90 -5.53 -19.43
N TRP A 270 -16.43 -5.21 -18.23
CA TRP A 270 -16.72 -3.95 -17.55
C TRP A 270 -15.89 -2.80 -18.11
N ASN A 271 -16.33 -1.57 -17.85
CA ASN A 271 -15.62 -0.32 -18.14
C ASN A 271 -15.04 0.35 -16.87
N TYR A 272 -15.04 -0.40 -15.75
CA TYR A 272 -14.52 0.04 -14.46
C TYR A 272 -13.74 -1.06 -13.74
N ILE A 273 -12.88 -0.66 -12.82
CA ILE A 273 -12.25 -1.51 -11.81
C ILE A 273 -13.01 -1.32 -10.51
N LEU A 274 -13.42 -2.41 -9.88
CA LEU A 274 -13.97 -2.39 -8.53
C LEU A 274 -12.82 -2.48 -7.53
N ARG A 275 -12.73 -1.51 -6.62
CA ARG A 275 -11.72 -1.46 -5.57
C ARG A 275 -12.40 -1.48 -4.21
N GLU A 276 -11.93 -2.37 -3.34
CA GLU A 276 -12.39 -2.53 -1.95
C GLU A 276 -11.21 -2.31 -1.01
N PHE A 277 -11.31 -1.30 -0.15
CA PHE A 277 -10.34 -0.99 0.90
C PHE A 277 -10.92 -1.39 2.26
N MET A 278 -10.27 -2.33 2.94
CA MET A 278 -10.65 -2.79 4.27
C MET A 278 -9.55 -2.55 5.29
N VAL A 279 -9.98 -2.25 6.49
CA VAL A 279 -9.12 -2.12 7.67
C VAL A 279 -9.56 -3.16 8.67
N LYS A 280 -8.61 -3.97 9.11
CA LYS A 280 -8.79 -4.86 10.24
C LYS A 280 -7.80 -4.47 11.32
N GLU A 281 -8.28 -4.31 12.53
CA GLU A 281 -7.45 -3.99 13.68
C GLU A 281 -8.04 -4.62 14.92
N ASP A 282 -7.19 -5.31 15.69
CA ASP A 282 -7.59 -5.89 16.95
C ASP A 282 -6.40 -6.09 17.89
N SER A 283 -6.67 -6.12 19.20
CA SER A 283 -5.65 -6.41 20.20
C SER A 283 -5.32 -7.90 20.25
N TYR A 284 -4.13 -8.25 20.74
CA TYR A 284 -3.73 -9.65 20.94
C TYR A 284 -4.73 -10.40 21.84
N GLU A 285 -5.20 -9.75 22.91
CA GLU A 285 -6.18 -10.31 23.84
C GLU A 285 -7.48 -10.72 23.13
N ASN A 286 -8.03 -9.83 22.31
CA ASN A 286 -9.26 -10.09 21.56
C ASN A 286 -9.08 -11.18 20.50
N ILE A 287 -7.90 -11.23 19.86
CA ILE A 287 -7.57 -12.25 18.86
C ILE A 287 -7.46 -13.63 19.53
N MET A 288 -6.81 -13.72 20.70
CA MET A 288 -6.76 -14.95 21.50
C MET A 288 -8.15 -15.38 21.96
N ALA A 289 -9.00 -14.43 22.37
CA ALA A 289 -10.38 -14.73 22.78
C ALA A 289 -11.23 -15.32 21.65
N LYS A 290 -10.87 -15.06 20.38
CA LYS A 290 -11.47 -15.69 19.19
C LYS A 290 -10.89 -17.06 18.84
N GLY A 291 -9.97 -17.58 19.65
CA GLY A 291 -9.39 -18.92 19.51
C GLY A 291 -8.10 -18.98 18.68
N PHE A 292 -7.51 -17.84 18.30
CA PHE A 292 -6.23 -17.82 17.61
C PHE A 292 -5.08 -18.09 18.57
N GLN A 293 -4.09 -18.90 18.15
CA GLN A 293 -2.91 -19.23 18.95
C GLN A 293 -1.66 -18.61 18.35
N PHE A 294 -1.07 -17.67 19.07
CA PHE A 294 0.22 -17.05 18.74
C PHE A 294 1.36 -18.05 19.04
N THR A 295 1.68 -18.90 18.06
CA THR A 295 2.76 -19.89 18.19
C THR A 295 4.06 -19.37 17.58
N PRO A 296 5.25 -19.77 18.07
CA PRO A 296 6.52 -19.43 17.43
C PRO A 296 6.59 -19.86 15.96
N LYS A 297 5.97 -21.00 15.63
CA LYS A 297 5.85 -21.49 14.25
C LYS A 297 5.07 -20.52 13.36
N TRP A 298 3.98 -19.95 13.86
CA TRP A 298 3.21 -18.95 13.12
C TRP A 298 3.99 -17.64 12.96
N MET A 299 4.76 -17.22 13.96
CA MET A 299 5.51 -15.95 13.90
C MET A 299 6.51 -15.88 12.75
N ILE A 300 7.07 -17.03 12.34
CA ILE A 300 8.02 -17.17 11.24
C ILE A 300 7.37 -17.65 9.93
N ASP A 301 6.04 -17.86 9.92
CA ASP A 301 5.34 -18.33 8.73
C ASP A 301 5.20 -17.18 7.71
N PRO A 302 5.66 -17.33 6.47
CA PRO A 302 5.48 -16.30 5.43
C PRO A 302 4.02 -15.95 5.15
N GLY A 303 3.09 -16.87 5.45
CA GLY A 303 1.65 -16.71 5.36
C GLY A 303 0.99 -16.17 6.64
N GLN A 304 1.75 -15.73 7.64
CA GLN A 304 1.23 -15.33 8.95
C GLN A 304 0.05 -14.34 8.87
N SER A 305 0.14 -13.35 7.97
CA SER A 305 -0.88 -12.31 7.77
C SER A 305 -2.18 -12.90 7.23
N HIS A 306 -2.10 -13.94 6.39
CA HIS A 306 -3.26 -14.64 5.83
C HIS A 306 -3.94 -15.53 6.87
N LEU A 307 -3.15 -16.20 7.72
CA LEU A 307 -3.64 -17.08 8.77
C LEU A 307 -4.36 -16.31 9.88
N ILE A 308 -3.87 -15.12 10.25
CA ILE A 308 -4.47 -14.31 11.32
C ILE A 308 -5.64 -13.44 10.84
N ALA A 309 -5.68 -13.05 9.56
CA ALA A 309 -6.69 -12.14 9.01
C ALA A 309 -8.17 -12.47 9.28
N PRO A 310 -8.60 -13.75 9.38
CA PRO A 310 -9.98 -14.10 9.77
C PRO A 310 -10.31 -13.76 11.23
N TYR A 311 -9.32 -13.72 12.11
CA TYR A 311 -9.49 -13.47 13.55
C TYR A 311 -9.42 -11.98 13.90
N VAL A 312 -8.80 -11.15 13.06
CA VAL A 312 -8.73 -9.70 13.28
C VAL A 312 -10.06 -9.03 12.93
N LYS A 313 -10.59 -8.20 13.82
CA LYS A 313 -11.86 -7.49 13.63
C LYS A 313 -11.78 -6.49 12.47
N GLU A 314 -12.75 -6.52 11.57
CA GLU A 314 -12.94 -5.47 10.56
C GLU A 314 -13.49 -4.19 11.23
N THR A 315 -12.78 -3.09 11.06
CA THR A 315 -13.10 -1.79 11.68
C THR A 315 -13.54 -0.75 10.65
N TYR A 316 -13.19 -0.94 9.38
CA TYR A 316 -13.58 -0.05 8.29
C TYR A 316 -13.60 -0.81 6.95
N ASN A 317 -14.53 -0.45 6.08
CA ASN A 317 -14.65 -0.98 4.72
C ASN A 317 -15.19 0.13 3.81
N PHE A 318 -14.50 0.38 2.71
CA PHE A 318 -14.88 1.35 1.70
C PHE A 318 -14.69 0.76 0.31
N LYS A 319 -15.60 1.07 -0.61
CA LYS A 319 -15.56 0.55 -1.97
C LYS A 319 -15.84 1.65 -2.98
N ASP A 320 -15.10 1.61 -4.07
CA ASP A 320 -15.26 2.51 -5.19
C ASP A 320 -15.11 1.80 -6.54
N LYS A 321 -15.78 2.35 -7.54
CA LYS A 321 -15.61 1.99 -8.94
C LYS A 321 -14.74 3.04 -9.59
N ILE A 322 -13.65 2.61 -10.21
CA ILE A 322 -12.77 3.46 -11.02
C ILE A 322 -13.14 3.22 -12.48
N TYR A 323 -13.92 4.12 -13.05
CA TYR A 323 -14.27 4.09 -14.47
C TYR A 323 -13.10 4.61 -15.28
N PHE A 324 -12.65 3.84 -16.25
CA PHE A 324 -11.51 4.18 -17.10
C PHE A 324 -11.89 4.36 -18.57
N CYS A 325 -13.08 3.92 -18.98
CA CYS A 325 -13.59 4.14 -20.32
C CYS A 325 -15.13 4.27 -20.36
N PRO A 326 -15.68 4.75 -21.50
CA PRO A 326 -17.13 4.78 -21.70
C PRO A 326 -17.77 3.39 -21.59
N PRO A 327 -19.06 3.30 -21.24
CA PRO A 327 -19.79 2.04 -21.27
C PRO A 327 -19.73 1.40 -22.65
N LYS A 328 -19.52 0.08 -22.71
CA LYS A 328 -19.66 -0.68 -23.96
C LYS A 328 -21.16 -0.78 -24.28
N ASN A 329 -21.58 -0.22 -25.42
CA ASN A 329 -22.97 -0.26 -25.90
C ASN A 329 -23.45 -1.69 -26.19
#